data_AF-A0A7M4DRH6-F1
#
_entry.id   AF-A0A7M4DRH6-F1
#
_cell.length_a   1.000
_cell.length_b   1.000
_cell.length_c   1.000
_cell.angle_alpha   90.00
_cell.angle_beta   90.00
_cell.angle_gamma   90.00
#
_symmetry.space_group_name_H-M   'P 1'
#
loop_
_entity.id
_entity.type
_entity.pdbx_description
1 polymer ?
#
loop_
_entity_poly.entity_id
_entity_poly.type
_entity_poly.pdbx_seq_one_letter_code
_entity_poly.pdbx_strand_id
1 'polypeptide(L)' 'MSDLAEARAAKERLAAELGDRVGVIGVGLERVPDGYCVRVNVRDEATGEQVPATVDGVEVRVAVVGTIRIEG' A
#
# COMPACT_ATOMS: atom_id res chain seq x y z
N MET A 1 14.20 -5.15 -5.74
CA MET A 1 14.42 -3.71 -5.96
C MET A 1 13.54 -3.29 -7.10
N SER A 2 12.91 -2.14 -7.00
CA SER A 2 12.04 -1.63 -8.05
C SER A 2 12.27 -0.15 -8.27
N ASP A 3 12.30 0.22 -9.55
CA ASP A 3 12.33 1.62 -9.93
C ASP A 3 10.96 2.29 -9.73
N LEU A 4 10.89 3.60 -9.98
CA LEU A 4 9.65 4.37 -9.79
C LEU A 4 8.53 3.92 -10.74
N ALA A 5 8.86 3.52 -11.97
CA ALA A 5 7.88 3.12 -12.97
C ALA A 5 7.27 1.75 -12.61
N GLU A 6 8.11 0.79 -12.25
CA GLU A 6 7.71 -0.52 -11.73
C GLU A 6 6.83 -0.37 -10.49
N ALA A 7 7.27 0.44 -9.52
CA ALA A 7 6.51 0.69 -8.31
C ALA A 7 5.16 1.35 -8.59
N ARG A 8 5.09 2.27 -9.56
CA ARG A 8 3.84 2.93 -9.95
C ARG A 8 2.85 1.96 -10.61
N ALA A 9 3.32 1.10 -11.51
CA ALA A 9 2.49 0.06 -12.11
C ALA A 9 2.00 -0.95 -11.06
N ALA A 10 2.88 -1.36 -10.14
CA ALA A 10 2.55 -2.15 -8.96
C ALA A 10 1.45 -1.53 -8.09
N LYS A 11 1.58 -0.23 -7.79
CA LYS A 11 0.59 0.53 -7.03
C LYS A 11 -0.77 0.55 -7.73
N GLU A 12 -0.82 0.82 -9.03
CA GLU A 12 -2.08 0.91 -9.78
C GLU A 12 -2.82 -0.43 -9.81
N ARG A 13 -2.11 -1.54 -10.00
CA ARG A 13 -2.69 -2.89 -9.92
C ARG A 13 -3.17 -3.22 -8.52
N LEU A 14 -2.36 -2.97 -7.50
CA LEU A 14 -2.75 -3.25 -6.12
C LEU A 14 -3.95 -2.40 -5.69
N ALA A 15 -4.03 -1.15 -6.15
CA ALA A 15 -5.20 -0.30 -5.92
C ALA A 15 -6.46 -0.86 -6.61
N ALA A 16 -6.33 -1.40 -7.83
CA ALA A 16 -7.45 -2.05 -8.53
C ALA A 16 -7.89 -3.36 -7.86
N GLU A 17 -6.95 -4.16 -7.34
CA GLU A 17 -7.23 -5.42 -6.63
C GLU A 17 -7.83 -5.17 -5.24
N LEU A 18 -7.35 -4.16 -4.53
CA LEU A 18 -7.87 -3.79 -3.21
C LEU A 18 -9.20 -3.03 -3.31
N GLY A 19 -9.46 -2.29 -4.40
CA GLY A 19 -10.75 -1.63 -4.66
C GLY A 19 -11.33 -0.87 -3.44
N ASP A 20 -12.65 -0.98 -3.25
CA ASP A 20 -13.37 -0.43 -2.08
C ASP A 20 -13.35 -1.36 -0.86
N ARG A 21 -12.31 -2.20 -0.70
CA ARG A 21 -12.23 -3.14 0.42
C ARG A 21 -12.26 -2.38 1.74
N VAL A 22 -13.25 -2.74 2.56
CA VAL A 22 -13.45 -2.15 3.89
C VAL A 22 -12.17 -2.32 4.71
N GLY A 23 -11.66 -1.20 5.23
CA GLY A 23 -10.45 -1.17 6.07
C GLY A 23 -9.19 -0.73 5.35
N VAL A 24 -9.16 -0.71 4.00
CA VAL A 24 -8.05 -0.07 3.27
C VAL A 24 -8.29 1.44 3.25
N ILE A 25 -7.33 2.19 3.78
CA ILE A 25 -7.38 3.66 3.88
C ILE A 25 -6.73 4.32 2.66
N GLY A 26 -5.71 3.69 2.09
CA GLY A 26 -5.10 4.18 0.86
C GLY A 26 -3.89 3.38 0.40
N VAL A 27 -3.57 3.51 -0.88
CA VAL A 27 -2.42 2.87 -1.55
C VAL A 27 -1.52 3.95 -2.14
N GLY A 28 -0.24 3.93 -1.77
CA GLY A 28 0.75 4.94 -2.13
C GLY A 28 2.11 4.33 -2.48
N LEU A 29 3.10 5.20 -2.66
CA LEU A 29 4.49 4.83 -2.85
C LEU A 29 5.32 5.35 -1.68
N GLU A 30 6.29 4.56 -1.26
CA GLU A 30 7.28 4.95 -0.27
C GLU A 30 8.68 4.80 -0.87
N ARG A 31 9.53 5.81 -0.66
CA ARG A 31 10.93 5.74 -1.07
C ARG A 31 11.70 5.02 0.02
N VAL A 32 12.43 3.99 -0.38
CA VAL A 32 13.31 3.19 0.48
C VAL A 32 14.77 3.39 0.04
N PRO A 33 15.77 3.02 0.85
CA PRO A 33 17.18 3.22 0.52
C PRO A 33 17.56 2.69 -0.88
N ASP A 34 16.98 1.56 -1.28
CA ASP A 34 17.30 0.84 -2.51
C ASP A 34 16.24 0.98 -3.63
N GLY A 35 15.36 1.99 -3.57
CA GLY A 35 14.37 2.27 -4.62
C GLY A 35 13.00 2.70 -4.10
N TYR A 36 11.94 2.12 -4.67
CA TYR A 36 10.56 2.39 -4.30
C TYR A 36 9.80 1.12 -3.95
N CYS A 37 8.94 1.20 -2.95
CA CYS A 37 7.98 0.16 -2.61
C CYS A 37 6.56 0.73 -2.61
N VAL A 38 5.55 -0.16 -2.63
CA VAL A 38 4.15 0.22 -2.48
C VAL A 38 3.83 0.27 -1.00
N ARG A 39 3.12 1.31 -0.55
CA ARG A 39 2.63 1.43 0.81
C ARG A 39 1.11 1.29 0.85
N VAL A 40 0.61 0.43 1.71
CA VAL A 40 -0.82 0.26 1.97
C VAL A 40 -1.12 0.67 3.40
N ASN A 41 -1.95 1.69 3.53
CA ASN A 41 -2.45 2.14 4.83
C ASN A 41 -3.76 1.41 5.11
N VAL A 42 -3.87 0.76 6.26
CA VAL A 42 -5.04 -0.01 6.68
C VAL A 42 -5.54 0.44 8.05
N ARG A 43 -6.80 0.16 8.35
CA ARG A 43 -7.45 0.54 9.61
C ARG A 43 -7.01 -0.32 10.79
N ASP A 44 -6.79 -1.61 10.55
CA ASP A 44 -6.50 -2.63 11.55
C ASP A 44 -5.59 -3.72 10.99
N GLU A 45 -5.02 -4.51 11.90
CA GLU A 45 -4.09 -5.60 11.56
C GLU A 45 -4.76 -6.70 10.72
N ALA A 46 -6.03 -7.03 11.00
CA ALA A 46 -6.77 -8.05 10.26
C ALA A 46 -6.98 -7.70 8.77
N THR A 47 -7.11 -6.41 8.47
CA THR A 47 -7.09 -5.92 7.09
C THR A 47 -5.68 -5.99 6.50
N GLY A 48 -4.66 -5.66 7.31
CA GLY A 48 -3.26 -5.74 6.92
C GLY A 48 -2.81 -7.14 6.51
N GLU A 49 -3.27 -8.17 7.21
CA GLU A 49 -2.99 -9.58 6.90
C GLU A 49 -3.53 -10.03 5.53
N GLN A 50 -4.52 -9.31 4.98
CA GLN A 50 -5.09 -9.59 3.66
C GLN A 50 -4.33 -8.90 2.51
N VAL A 51 -3.39 -8.01 2.83
CA VAL A 51 -2.58 -7.30 1.83
C VAL A 51 -1.39 -8.18 1.46
N PRO A 52 -1.16 -8.45 0.16
CA PRO A 52 -0.01 -9.24 -0.25
C PRO A 52 1.29 -8.51 0.09
N ALA A 53 2.31 -9.24 0.52
CA ALA A 53 3.63 -8.68 0.85
C ALA A 53 4.42 -8.20 -0.39
N THR A 54 4.03 -8.65 -1.59
CA THR A 54 4.63 -8.25 -2.86
C THR A 54 3.57 -8.20 -3.97
N VAL A 55 3.75 -7.32 -4.95
CA VAL A 55 2.94 -7.26 -6.18
C VAL A 55 3.86 -6.98 -7.35
N ASP A 56 3.81 -7.80 -8.40
CA ASP A 56 4.74 -7.73 -9.55
C ASP A 56 6.23 -7.66 -9.15
N GLY A 57 6.61 -8.34 -8.07
CA GLY A 57 7.99 -8.32 -7.56
C GLY A 57 8.37 -7.04 -6.81
N VAL A 58 7.46 -6.08 -6.66
CA VAL A 58 7.61 -4.89 -5.84
C VAL A 58 7.16 -5.19 -4.40
N GLU A 59 7.98 -4.81 -3.42
CA GLU A 59 7.64 -4.95 -2.00
C GLU A 59 6.41 -4.09 -1.64
N VAL A 60 5.53 -4.64 -0.81
CA VAL A 60 4.39 -3.94 -0.25
C VAL A 60 4.57 -3.81 1.26
N ARG A 61 4.55 -2.57 1.74
CA ARG A 61 4.60 -2.27 3.18
C ARG A 61 3.22 -1.89 3.68
N VAL A 62 2.76 -2.63 4.67
CA VAL A 62 1.50 -2.35 5.36
C VAL A 62 1.77 -1.45 6.56
N ALA A 63 0.99 -0.39 6.70
CA ALA A 63 0.97 0.44 7.89
C ALA A 63 -0.46 0.53 8.44
N VAL A 64 -0.64 0.12 9.69
CA VAL A 64 -1.89 0.36 10.41
C VAL A 64 -1.93 1.82 10.79
N VAL A 65 -2.86 2.56 10.20
CA VAL A 65 -3.11 3.97 10.53
C VAL A 65 -4.51 4.05 11.12
N GLY A 66 -4.64 4.64 12.30
CA GLY A 66 -5.95 4.90 12.90
C GLY A 66 -6.82 5.76 11.98
N THR A 67 -8.13 5.82 12.24
CA THR A 67 -9.06 6.68 11.48
C THR A 67 -8.54 8.12 11.42
N ILE A 68 -8.13 8.57 10.23
CA ILE A 68 -7.79 9.97 9.97
C ILE A 68 -9.08 10.77 10.15
N ARG A 69 -9.18 11.52 11.25
CA ARG A 69 -10.18 12.58 11.39
C ARG A 69 -9.54 13.86 10.87
N ILE A 70 -10.21 14.52 9.93
CA ILE A 70 -9.89 15.91 9.61
C ILE A 70 -10.28 16.72 10.85
N GLU A 71 -9.29 17.27 11.56
CA GLU A 71 -9.59 18.32 12.53
C GLU A 71 -9.86 19.61 11.76
N GLY A 72 -11.06 20.15 11.95
CA GLY A 72 -11.50 21.41 11.35
C GLY A 72 -11.19 22.61 12.24
#